data_AF-A0A4U5LPX9-F1
#
_entry.id   AF-A0A4U5LPX9-F1
#
_cell.length_a   1.000
_cell.length_b   1.000
_cell.length_c   1.000
_cell.angle_alpha   90.00
_cell.angle_beta   90.00
_cell.angle_gamma   90.00
#
_symmetry.space_group_name_H-M   'P 1'
#
loop_
_entity.id
_entity.type
_entity.pdbx_description
1 polymer ?
#
loop_
_entity_poly.entity_id
_entity_poly.type
_entity_poly.pdbx_seq_one_letter_code
_entity_poly.pdbx_strand_id
1 'polypeptide(L)'
;MTRPASSGTPLVKWPLSLPLPCDVELVTLRSISSKSVLALFRRLPFDPHTSSPIPSDCSGSLESFWNLLVASYKGASFHISNLTGTQKGALLDKILFEALLEEAFVIKSVRIELP
;
A
#
# COMPACT_ATOMS: atom_id res chain seq x y z
N MET A 1 35.43 -7.35 -20.66
CA MET A 1 34.04 -7.73 -20.31
C MET A 1 33.47 -6.65 -19.40
N THR A 2 32.69 -5.74 -19.96
CA THR A 2 32.04 -4.65 -19.22
C THR A 2 30.78 -5.17 -18.53
N ARG A 3 30.74 -5.10 -17.20
CA ARG A 3 29.57 -5.44 -16.38
C ARG A 3 28.39 -4.57 -16.82
N PRO A 4 27.21 -5.12 -17.14
CA PRO A 4 26.06 -4.26 -17.41
C PRO A 4 25.77 -3.45 -16.15
N ALA A 5 25.64 -2.14 -16.30
CA ALA A 5 25.16 -1.28 -15.24
C ALA A 5 23.79 -1.83 -14.83
N SER A 6 23.67 -2.30 -13.58
CA SER A 6 22.35 -2.56 -13.02
C SER A 6 21.65 -1.21 -12.99
N SER A 7 20.76 -0.97 -13.95
CA SER A 7 19.78 0.11 -13.88
C SER A 7 18.92 -0.20 -12.66
N GLY A 8 19.40 0.23 -11.49
CA GLY A 8 18.75 -0.02 -10.23
C GLY A 8 17.30 0.41 -10.34
N THR A 9 16.39 -0.48 -10.00
CA THR A 9 14.96 -0.20 -10.05
C THR A 9 14.73 1.10 -9.27
N PRO A 10 14.10 2.13 -9.88
CA PRO A 10 13.96 3.42 -9.23
C PRO A 10 13.29 3.26 -7.87
N LEU A 11 13.83 3.96 -6.87
CA LEU A 11 13.26 3.98 -5.52
C LEU A 11 11.85 4.57 -5.61
N VAL A 12 10.84 3.73 -5.43
CA VAL A 12 9.46 4.17 -5.35
C VAL A 12 9.27 4.84 -4.01
N LYS A 13 8.86 6.11 -4.05
CA LYS A 13 8.53 6.86 -2.85
C LYS A 13 7.02 6.89 -2.67
N TRP A 14 6.58 6.74 -1.43
CA TRP A 14 5.19 6.97 -1.08
C TRP A 14 4.84 8.44 -1.41
N PRO A 15 3.68 8.73 -2.03
CA PRO A 15 3.28 10.10 -2.29
C PRO A 15 3.20 10.88 -0.98
N LEU A 16 3.97 11.96 -0.84
CA LEU A 16 3.98 12.79 0.37
C LEU A 16 2.60 13.39 0.69
N SER A 17 1.74 13.51 -0.32
CA SER A 17 0.37 14.01 -0.20
C SER A 17 -0.67 12.95 0.15
N LEU A 18 -0.27 11.69 0.31
CA LEU A 18 -1.19 10.59 0.63
C LEU A 18 -1.09 10.24 2.12
N PRO A 19 -1.92 10.86 2.99
CA PRO A 19 -1.94 10.53 4.41
C PRO A 19 -2.40 9.09 4.60
N LEU A 20 -1.71 8.34 5.46
CA LEU A 20 -2.17 7.03 5.90
C LEU A 20 -3.27 7.22 6.97
N PRO A 21 -4.27 6.32 7.03
CA PRO A 21 -5.15 6.22 8.19
C PRO A 21 -4.31 6.05 9.47
N CYS A 22 -4.75 6.66 10.56
CA CYS A 22 -4.04 6.63 11.84
C CYS A 22 -3.99 5.23 12.49
N ASP A 23 -4.75 4.26 12.01
CA ASP A 23 -4.66 2.86 12.42
C ASP A 23 -4.00 1.97 11.36
N VAL A 24 -3.47 2.54 10.26
CA VAL A 24 -2.82 1.79 9.18
C VAL A 24 -1.37 2.24 9.01
N GLU A 25 -0.48 1.27 9.04
CA GLU A 25 0.94 1.44 8.78
C GLU A 25 1.30 0.92 7.39
N LEU A 26 2.07 1.71 6.63
CA LEU A 26 2.77 1.25 5.43
C LEU A 26 4.09 0.60 5.83
N VAL A 27 4.11 -0.74 5.88
CA VAL A 27 5.28 -1.53 6.28
C VAL A 27 6.39 -1.43 5.24
N THR A 28 6.06 -1.51 3.95
CA THR A 28 7.03 -1.29 2.88
C THR A 28 6.36 -0.86 1.59
N LEU A 29 7.12 -0.11 0.79
CA LEU A 29 6.80 0.23 -0.59
C LEU A 29 8.03 -0.03 -1.43
N ARG A 30 7.92 -0.87 -2.47
CA ARG A 30 9.05 -1.17 -3.35
C ARG A 30 8.61 -1.40 -4.78
N SER A 31 9.46 -1.06 -5.75
CA SER A 31 9.25 -1.49 -7.12
C SER A 31 9.53 -2.98 -7.26
N ILE A 32 8.61 -3.69 -7.94
CA ILE A 32 8.82 -5.06 -8.41
C ILE A 32 9.36 -5.02 -9.86
N SER A 33 8.86 -4.09 -10.67
CA SER A 33 9.30 -3.85 -12.04
C SER A 33 9.11 -2.38 -12.43
N SER A 34 9.56 -2.02 -13.64
CA SER A 34 9.33 -0.68 -14.21
C SER A 34 7.86 -0.24 -14.21
N LYS A 35 6.91 -1.19 -14.19
CA LYS A 35 5.46 -0.93 -14.21
C LYS A 35 4.72 -1.45 -12.98
N SER A 36 5.41 -1.97 -11.96
CA SER A 36 4.73 -2.54 -10.81
C SER A 36 5.41 -2.23 -9.49
N VAL A 37 4.56 -1.96 -8.50
CA VAL A 37 4.93 -1.58 -7.13
C VAL A 37 4.23 -2.53 -6.17
N LEU A 38 4.92 -2.93 -5.11
CA LEU A 38 4.36 -3.62 -3.97
C LEU A 38 4.21 -2.65 -2.81
N ALA A 39 3.01 -2.55 -2.25
CA ALA A 39 2.73 -1.90 -0.98
C ALA A 39 2.30 -2.96 0.04
N LEU A 40 2.96 -3.00 1.19
CA LEU A 40 2.54 -3.83 2.32
C LEU A 40 1.94 -2.93 3.39
N PHE A 41 0.72 -3.23 3.78
CA PHE A 41 -0.02 -2.51 4.80
C PHE A 41 -0.24 -3.40 6.02
N ARG A 42 -0.32 -2.79 7.19
CA ARG A 42 -0.73 -3.45 8.43
C ARG A 42 -1.65 -2.53 9.19
N ARG A 43 -2.80 -3.04 9.63
CA ARG A 43 -3.67 -2.31 10.56
C ARG A 43 -3.26 -2.59 12.00
N LEU A 44 -3.32 -1.59 12.87
CA LEU A 44 -2.92 -1.68 14.28
C LEU A 44 -4.04 -1.17 15.18
N PRO A 45 -4.20 -1.71 16.41
CA PRO A 45 -5.21 -1.23 17.37
C PRO A 45 -4.76 0.02 18.15
N PHE A 46 -3.72 0.71 17.66
CA PHE A 46 -3.12 1.92 18.22
C PHE A 46 -2.54 2.75 17.08
N ASP A 47 -2.25 4.02 17.34
CA ASP A 47 -1.60 4.88 16.37
C ASP A 47 -0.11 4.48 16.21
N PRO A 48 0.34 4.03 15.02
CA PRO A 48 1.73 3.63 14.78
C PRO A 48 2.73 4.76 14.95
N HIS A 49 2.30 6.02 14.83
CA HIS A 49 3.17 7.19 14.87
C HIS A 49 3.35 7.74 16.28
N THR A 50 2.34 7.59 17.14
CA THR A 50 2.36 8.15 18.50
C THR A 50 2.35 7.09 19.60
N SER A 51 2.15 5.81 19.26
CA SER A 51 1.94 4.70 20.21
C SER A 51 0.80 4.94 21.21
N SER A 52 -0.09 5.89 20.90
CA SER A 52 -1.25 6.23 21.71
C SER A 52 -2.45 5.34 21.33
N PRO A 53 -3.42 5.15 22.24
CA PRO A 53 -4.71 4.57 21.86
C PRO A 53 -5.27 5.28 20.63
N ILE A 54 -5.91 4.53 19.73
CA ILE A 54 -6.51 5.09 18.51
C ILE A 54 -7.40 6.28 18.91
N PRO A 55 -7.14 7.49 18.36
CA PRO A 55 -7.97 8.65 18.61
C PRO A 55 -9.45 8.35 18.27
N SER A 56 -10.40 8.88 19.03
CA SER A 56 -11.84 8.67 18.77
C SER A 56 -12.29 9.17 17.38
N ASP A 57 -11.52 10.07 16.79
CA ASP A 57 -11.65 10.67 15.47
C ASP A 57 -10.79 9.97 14.39
N CYS A 58 -10.18 8.82 14.72
CA CYS A 58 -9.43 8.01 13.76
C CYS A 58 -10.31 7.29 12.71
N SER A 59 -11.58 7.67 12.62
CA SER A 59 -12.50 7.30 11.55
C SER A 59 -12.14 7.92 10.20
N GLY A 60 -10.87 8.26 9.95
CA GLY A 60 -10.34 8.53 8.62
C GLY A 60 -10.54 7.27 7.79
N SER A 61 -11.71 7.18 7.15
CA SER A 61 -12.24 5.93 6.64
C SER A 61 -11.25 5.32 5.65
N LEU A 62 -11.05 4.01 5.73
CA LEU A 62 -10.34 3.23 4.71
C LEU A 62 -10.86 3.57 3.30
N GLU A 63 -12.14 3.94 3.18
CA GLU A 63 -12.76 4.58 2.01
C GLU A 63 -12.03 5.84 1.53
N SER A 64 -11.85 6.85 2.40
CA SER A 64 -11.20 8.12 2.04
C SER A 64 -9.77 7.87 1.61
N PHE A 65 -9.08 6.98 2.31
CA PHE A 65 -7.73 6.56 1.97
C PHE A 65 -7.69 5.87 0.59
N TRP A 66 -8.60 4.94 0.33
CA TRP A 66 -8.71 4.27 -0.97
C TRP A 66 -8.90 5.27 -2.11
N ASN A 67 -9.82 6.23 -1.94
CA ASN A 67 -10.09 7.25 -2.95
C ASN A 67 -8.84 8.12 -3.23
N LEU A 68 -8.10 8.52 -2.19
CA LEU A 68 -6.85 9.26 -2.34
C LEU A 68 -5.74 8.41 -2.98
N LEU A 69 -5.66 7.12 -2.64
CA LEU A 69 -4.70 6.18 -3.22
C LEU A 69 -4.94 6.03 -4.73
N VAL A 70 -6.18 5.80 -5.15
CA VAL A 70 -6.57 5.71 -6.56
C VAL A 70 -6.29 7.04 -7.29
N ALA A 71 -6.58 8.18 -6.67
CA ALA A 71 -6.28 9.49 -7.24
C ALA A 71 -4.77 9.74 -7.40
N SER A 72 -3.96 9.29 -6.45
CA SER A 72 -2.49 9.45 -6.45
C SER A 72 -1.82 8.60 -7.52
N TYR A 73 -2.36 7.41 -7.82
CA TYR A 73 -1.88 6.51 -8.85
C TYR A 73 -2.84 6.48 -10.05
N LYS A 74 -3.07 7.64 -10.66
CA LYS A 74 -4.02 7.79 -11.77
C LYS A 74 -3.72 6.82 -12.92
N GLY A 75 -4.70 6.01 -13.29
CA GLY A 75 -4.59 5.01 -14.36
C GLY A 75 -3.95 3.68 -13.93
N ALA A 76 -3.56 3.55 -12.66
CA ALA A 76 -3.07 2.27 -12.13
C ALA A 76 -4.21 1.29 -11.85
N SER A 77 -3.85 0.01 -11.75
CA SER A 77 -4.74 -1.04 -11.23
C SER A 77 -4.15 -1.67 -9.97
N PHE A 78 -5.02 -1.97 -9.00
CA PHE A 78 -4.62 -2.48 -7.69
C PHE A 78 -5.05 -3.93 -7.57
N HIS A 79 -4.15 -4.80 -7.11
CA HIS A 79 -4.39 -6.23 -7.01
C HIS A 79 -3.99 -6.74 -5.64
N ILE A 80 -4.74 -7.69 -5.11
CA ILE A 80 -4.26 -8.52 -4.00
C ILE A 80 -3.02 -9.26 -4.49
N SER A 81 -1.99 -9.35 -3.67
CA SER A 81 -0.78 -10.08 -3.99
C SER A 81 -0.32 -10.91 -2.81
N ASN A 82 0.71 -11.74 -3.01
CA ASN A 82 1.47 -12.32 -1.92
C ASN A 82 2.48 -11.30 -1.36
N LEU A 83 3.07 -11.60 -0.20
CA LEU A 83 4.00 -10.69 0.49
C LEU A 83 5.26 -10.35 -0.33
N THR A 84 5.58 -11.13 -1.35
CA THR A 84 6.73 -10.89 -2.22
C THR A 84 6.38 -10.10 -3.48
N GLY A 85 5.10 -9.96 -3.83
CA GLY A 85 4.64 -9.31 -5.06
C GLY A 85 4.72 -10.20 -6.32
N THR A 86 5.15 -11.47 -6.18
CA THR A 86 5.38 -12.36 -7.32
C THR A 86 4.08 -12.92 -7.91
N GLN A 87 3.03 -13.05 -7.11
CA GLN A 87 1.72 -13.54 -7.55
C GLN A 87 0.72 -12.38 -7.62
N LYS A 88 0.04 -12.25 -8.76
CA LYS A 88 -1.06 -11.30 -8.95
C LYS A 88 -2.38 -12.03 -8.71
N GLY A 89 -3.11 -11.59 -7.70
CA GLY A 89 -4.41 -12.11 -7.32
C GLY A 89 -5.57 -11.30 -7.92
N ALA A 90 -6.65 -11.20 -7.15
CA ALA A 90 -7.86 -10.48 -7.55
C ALA A 90 -7.63 -8.97 -7.67
N LEU A 91 -8.37 -8.33 -8.57
CA LEU A 91 -8.46 -6.88 -8.66
C LEU A 91 -9.10 -6.34 -7.37
N LEU A 92 -8.47 -5.33 -6.78
CA LEU A 92 -8.99 -4.63 -5.60
C LEU A 92 -9.94 -3.53 -6.05
N ASP A 93 -11.16 -3.58 -5.54
CA ASP A 93 -12.05 -2.45 -5.43
C ASP A 93 -12.06 -1.91 -4.00
N LYS A 94 -12.86 -0.87 -3.75
CA LYS A 94 -13.00 -0.25 -2.44
C LYS A 94 -13.41 -1.28 -1.36
N ILE A 95 -14.41 -2.11 -1.65
CA ILE A 95 -15.00 -3.05 -0.67
C ILE A 95 -13.97 -4.11 -0.29
N LEU A 96 -13.28 -4.67 -1.29
CA LEU A 96 -12.23 -5.65 -1.09
C LEU A 96 -11.02 -5.05 -0.38
N PHE A 97 -10.69 -3.78 -0.63
CA PHE A 97 -9.61 -3.09 0.07
C PHE A 97 -9.91 -2.89 1.56
N GLU A 98 -11.14 -2.51 1.90
CA GLU A 98 -11.59 -2.38 3.29
C GLU A 98 -11.57 -3.73 4.01
N ALA A 99 -12.14 -4.77 3.38
CA ALA A 99 -12.13 -6.13 3.92
C ALA A 99 -10.71 -6.69 4.08
N LEU A 100 -9.79 -6.35 3.16
CA LEU A 100 -8.39 -6.77 3.24
C LEU A 100 -7.73 -6.29 4.54
N LEU A 101 -8.08 -5.09 5.01
CA LEU A 101 -7.51 -4.44 6.20
C LEU A 101 -8.38 -4.59 7.45
N GLU A 102 -9.40 -5.45 7.44
CA GLU A 102 -10.25 -5.67 8.62
C GLU A 102 -9.47 -6.30 9.78
N GLU A 103 -8.58 -7.25 9.47
CA GLU A 103 -7.77 -7.95 10.46
C GLU A 103 -6.58 -7.10 10.94
N ALA A 104 -6.58 -6.76 12.23
CA ALA A 104 -5.44 -6.10 12.88
C ALA A 104 -4.20 -7.01 12.96
N PHE A 105 -3.02 -6.40 12.99
CA PHE A 105 -1.67 -6.99 13.06
C PHE A 105 -1.21 -7.81 11.85
N VAL A 106 -2.11 -8.18 10.94
CA VAL A 106 -1.75 -8.96 9.76
C VAL A 106 -1.21 -8.03 8.66
N ILE A 107 -0.04 -8.39 8.12
CA ILE A 107 0.52 -7.70 6.96
C ILE A 107 -0.21 -8.16 5.71
N LYS A 108 -0.75 -7.22 4.94
CA LYS A 108 -1.49 -7.44 3.71
C LYS A 108 -0.76 -6.79 2.54
N SER A 109 -0.77 -7.46 1.40
CA SER A 109 -0.01 -7.06 0.20
C SER A 109 -0.92 -6.59 -0.92
N VAL A 110 -0.65 -5.36 -1.38
CA VAL A 110 -1.28 -4.75 -2.54
C VAL A 110 -0.22 -4.55 -3.61
N ARG A 111 -0.47 -5.09 -4.80
CA ARG A 111 0.34 -4.87 -6.00
C ARG A 111 -0.33 -3.81 -6.87
N ILE A 112 0.40 -2.75 -7.17
CA ILE A 112 -0.04 -1.62 -7.98
C ILE A 112 0.62 -1.74 -9.35
N GLU A 113 -0.17 -1.90 -10.40
CA GLU A 113 0.28 -1.89 -11.79
C GLU A 113 0.09 -0.48 -12.35
N LEU A 114 1.19 0.16 -12.72
CA LEU A 114 1.24 1.51 -13.30
C LEU A 114 0.96 1.44 -14.83
N PRO A 115 0.41 2.51 -15.44
CA PRO A 115 0.18 2.57 -16.88
C PRO A 115 1.45 2.37 -17.73
#